data_AF-A0A382Q6D4-F1
#
_entry.id   AF-A0A382Q6D4-F1
#
_cell.length_a   1.000
_cell.length_b   1.000
_cell.length_c   1.000
_cell.angle_alpha   90.00
_cell.angle_beta   90.00
_cell.angle_gamma   90.00
#
_symmetry.space_group_name_H-M   'P 1'
#
loop_
_entity.id
_entity.type
_entity.pdbx_description
1 polymer ?
#
loop_
_entity_poly.entity_id
_entity_poly.type
_entity_poly.pdbx_seq_one_letter_code
_entity_poly.pdbx_strand_id
1 'polypeptide(L)'
;MKADRAQIAHLFRRAGFGATPEELDNLTDQKSYEDIVDELVNPEKCDHIEDSFLDRYYSGEGVPPFVGKWLFRMINTKRPLEEKMALFLHHIFPVAWGKSEHGP
;
A
#
# COMPACT_ATOMS: atom_id res chain seq x y z
N MET A 1 23.13 -9.94 -8.16
CA MET A 1 23.68 -9.92 -6.79
C MET A 1 22.50 -10.10 -5.84
N LYS A 2 22.61 -10.92 -4.78
CA LYS A 2 21.56 -10.97 -3.76
C LYS A 2 21.47 -9.59 -3.08
N ALA A 3 20.26 -9.14 -2.79
CA ALA A 3 20.04 -7.83 -2.18
C ALA A 3 20.62 -7.77 -0.77
N ASP A 4 21.12 -6.60 -0.33
CA ASP A 4 21.50 -6.42 1.07
C ASP A 4 20.26 -6.24 1.94
N ARG A 5 20.19 -6.99 3.05
CA ARG A 5 19.02 -6.99 3.95
C ARG A 5 18.75 -5.60 4.52
N ALA A 6 19.79 -4.82 4.84
CA ALA A 6 19.61 -3.48 5.37
C ALA A 6 19.07 -2.51 4.29
N GLN A 7 19.50 -2.67 3.03
CA GLN A 7 18.94 -1.95 1.89
C GLN A 7 17.46 -2.27 1.66
N ILE A 8 17.06 -3.55 1.67
CA ILE A 8 15.64 -3.93 1.53
C ILE A 8 14.82 -3.37 2.69
N ALA A 9 15.30 -3.49 3.92
CA ALA A 9 14.60 -2.95 5.08
C ALA A 9 14.42 -1.43 4.97
N HIS A 10 15.43 -0.71 4.48
CA HIS A 10 15.31 0.72 4.21
C HIS A 10 14.29 1.01 3.11
N LEU A 11 14.34 0.27 2.00
CA LEU A 11 13.40 0.40 0.88
C LEU A 11 11.96 0.23 1.36
N PHE A 12 11.63 -0.82 2.11
CA PHE A 12 10.26 -1.06 2.58
C PHE A 12 9.76 -0.04 3.61
N ARG A 13 10.64 0.60 4.40
CA ARG A 13 10.27 1.76 5.22
C ARG A 13 9.90 2.98 4.37
N ARG A 14 10.50 3.13 3.18
CA ARG A 14 10.25 4.25 2.26
C ARG A 14 9.08 3.97 1.32
N ALA A 15 8.99 2.77 0.77
CA ALA A 15 7.96 2.35 -0.18
C ALA A 15 6.67 1.85 0.49
N GLY A 16 6.71 1.42 1.75
CA GLY A 16 5.55 0.89 2.48
C GLY A 16 5.54 1.33 3.94
N PHE A 17 4.97 0.47 4.81
CA PHE A 17 4.97 0.64 6.27
C PHE A 17 6.12 -0.11 6.96
N GLY A 18 7.09 -0.59 6.18
CA GLY A 18 8.08 -1.57 6.61
C GLY A 18 7.72 -2.98 6.14
N ALA A 19 8.61 -3.91 6.45
CA ALA A 19 8.45 -5.35 6.23
C ALA A 19 8.83 -6.08 7.52
N THR A 20 8.20 -7.20 7.77
CA THR A 20 8.51 -8.10 8.89
C THR A 20 9.87 -8.77 8.70
N PRO A 21 10.50 -9.27 9.77
CA PRO A 21 11.78 -9.98 9.66
C PRO A 21 11.73 -11.15 8.67
N GLU A 22 10.64 -11.92 8.66
CA GLU A 22 10.45 -13.06 7.76
C GLU A 22 10.33 -12.63 6.29
N GLU A 23 9.60 -11.55 6.01
CA GLU A 23 9.51 -11.00 4.65
C GLU A 23 10.87 -10.50 4.16
N LEU A 24 11.65 -9.84 5.02
CA LEU A 24 13.00 -9.38 4.67
C LEU A 24 13.93 -10.55 4.33
N ASP A 25 13.88 -11.63 5.11
CA ASP A 25 14.70 -12.81 4.88
C ASP A 25 14.31 -13.48 3.55
N ASN A 26 13.00 -13.69 3.32
CA ASN A 26 12.48 -14.24 2.07
C ASN A 26 12.86 -13.40 0.84
N LEU A 27 12.70 -12.07 0.90
CA LEU A 27 13.04 -11.17 -0.20
C LEU A 27 14.55 -11.17 -0.50
N THR A 28 15.38 -11.18 0.55
CA THR A 28 16.85 -11.20 0.44
C THR A 28 17.35 -12.50 -0.19
N ASP A 29 16.69 -13.62 0.11
CA ASP A 29 17.10 -14.93 -0.39
C ASP A 29 16.65 -15.21 -1.82
N GLN A 30 15.47 -14.69 -2.21
CA GLN A 30 14.81 -15.05 -3.46
C GLN A 30 14.99 -14.05 -4.59
N LYS A 31 15.25 -12.77 -4.31
CA LYS A 31 15.21 -11.70 -5.32
C LYS A 31 16.45 -10.81 -5.28
N SER A 32 16.79 -10.24 -6.44
CA SER A 32 17.73 -9.14 -6.50
C SER A 32 17.06 -7.84 -6.04
N TYR A 33 17.86 -6.82 -5.72
CA TYR A 33 17.31 -5.53 -5.30
C TYR A 33 16.51 -4.89 -6.45
N GLU A 34 17.02 -5.03 -7.67
CA GLU A 34 16.43 -4.53 -8.90
C GLU A 34 15.06 -5.17 -9.16
N ASP A 35 14.94 -6.50 -8.97
CA ASP A 35 13.67 -7.21 -9.13
C ASP A 35 12.63 -6.73 -8.09
N ILE A 36 13.06 -6.50 -6.85
CA ILE A 36 12.18 -5.98 -5.79
C ILE A 36 11.67 -4.58 -6.13
N VAL A 37 12.56 -3.70 -6.63
CA VAL A 37 12.17 -2.36 -7.06
C VAL A 37 11.20 -2.43 -8.24
N ASP A 38 11.50 -3.28 -9.22
CA ASP A 38 10.66 -3.49 -10.40
C ASP A 38 9.26 -3.99 -10.03
N GLU A 39 9.12 -4.89 -9.05
CA GLU A 39 7.80 -5.29 -8.54
C GLU A 39 7.07 -4.18 -7.79
N LEU A 40 7.79 -3.38 -6.99
CA LEU A 40 7.18 -2.29 -6.21
C LEU A 40 6.58 -1.20 -7.11
N VAL A 41 7.24 -0.86 -8.22
CA VAL A 41 6.79 0.21 -9.13
C VAL A 41 5.80 -0.26 -10.19
N ASN A 42 5.61 -1.58 -10.35
CA ASN A 42 4.70 -2.19 -11.30
C ASN A 42 3.64 -3.04 -10.55
N PRO A 43 2.64 -2.40 -9.90
CA PRO A 43 1.67 -3.08 -9.04
C PRO A 43 0.85 -4.17 -9.76
N GLU A 44 0.72 -4.09 -11.08
CA GLU A 44 0.08 -5.11 -11.92
C GLU A 44 0.79 -6.47 -11.91
N LYS A 45 2.06 -6.52 -11.44
CA LYS A 45 2.79 -7.78 -11.21
C LYS A 45 2.35 -8.50 -9.94
N CYS A 46 1.56 -7.84 -9.10
CA CYS A 46 1.00 -8.40 -7.88
C CYS A 46 -0.50 -8.61 -8.03
N ASP A 47 -1.04 -9.59 -7.30
CA ASP A 47 -2.48 -9.84 -7.28
C ASP A 47 -3.26 -8.59 -6.86
N HIS A 48 -4.39 -8.34 -7.54
CA HIS A 48 -5.33 -7.28 -7.20
C HIS A 48 -6.48 -7.84 -6.39
N ILE A 49 -6.92 -7.09 -5.38
CA ILE A 49 -8.19 -7.36 -4.71
C ILE A 49 -9.27 -6.68 -5.54
N GLU A 50 -10.16 -7.48 -6.14
CA GLU A 50 -11.25 -6.99 -6.97
C GLU A 50 -12.21 -6.07 -6.19
N ASP A 51 -12.63 -4.96 -6.81
CA ASP A 51 -13.61 -4.04 -6.22
C ASP A 51 -14.92 -4.74 -5.89
N SER A 52 -15.35 -5.66 -6.77
CA SER A 52 -16.58 -6.46 -6.57
C SER A 52 -16.56 -7.30 -5.28
N PHE A 53 -15.37 -7.72 -4.82
CA PHE A 53 -15.23 -8.41 -3.55
C PHE A 53 -15.42 -7.45 -2.37
N LEU A 54 -14.82 -6.26 -2.43
CA LEU A 54 -14.92 -5.26 -1.38
C LEU A 54 -16.33 -4.66 -1.29
N ASP A 55 -16.99 -4.43 -2.41
CA ASP A 55 -18.33 -3.86 -2.50
C ASP A 55 -19.39 -4.72 -1.79
N ARG A 56 -19.16 -6.03 -1.70
CA ARG A 56 -20.03 -6.96 -0.97
C ARG A 56 -20.06 -6.66 0.54
N TYR A 57 -18.96 -6.19 1.10
CA TYR A 57 -18.79 -5.97 2.54
C TYR A 57 -18.82 -4.49 2.92
N TYR A 58 -18.40 -3.61 2.01
CA TYR A 58 -18.32 -2.15 2.19
C TYR A 58 -19.20 -1.45 1.15
N SER A 59 -20.51 -1.66 1.22
CA SER A 59 -21.46 -1.07 0.28
C SER A 59 -21.84 0.38 0.62
N GLY A 60 -22.33 1.11 -0.38
CA GLY A 60 -22.77 2.51 -0.25
C GLY A 60 -21.72 3.55 -0.64
N GLU A 61 -22.16 4.81 -0.72
CA GLU A 61 -21.37 5.94 -1.25
C GLU A 61 -20.89 6.91 -0.17
N GLY A 62 -21.08 6.57 1.11
CA GLY A 62 -20.59 7.38 2.23
C GLY A 62 -19.08 7.26 2.44
N VAL A 63 -18.49 8.22 3.17
CA VAL A 63 -17.06 8.18 3.56
C VAL A 63 -16.65 6.90 4.30
N PRO A 64 -17.44 6.37 5.27
CA PRO A 64 -17.00 5.19 6.03
C PRO A 64 -16.77 3.92 5.19
N PRO A 65 -17.64 3.53 4.23
CA PRO A 65 -17.35 2.46 3.28
C PRO A 65 -16.03 2.62 2.54
N PHE A 66 -15.73 3.80 1.97
CA PHE A 66 -14.48 4.03 1.23
C PHE A 66 -13.24 3.91 2.13
N VAL A 67 -13.30 4.47 3.34
CA VAL A 67 -12.21 4.30 4.33
C VAL A 67 -12.00 2.83 4.67
N GLY A 68 -13.09 2.06 4.84
CA GLY A 68 -13.05 0.63 5.09
C GLY A 68 -12.40 -0.17 3.95
N LYS A 69 -12.81 0.08 2.69
CA LYS A 69 -12.22 -0.56 1.50
C LYS A 69 -10.72 -0.33 1.42
N TRP A 70 -10.29 0.90 1.65
CA TRP A 70 -8.88 1.28 1.59
C TRP A 70 -8.05 0.67 2.73
N LEU A 71 -8.55 0.69 3.97
CA LEU A 71 -7.90 -0.01 5.09
C LEU A 71 -7.74 -1.51 4.81
N PHE A 72 -8.78 -2.13 4.24
CA PHE A 72 -8.72 -3.52 3.84
C PHE A 72 -7.61 -3.79 2.81
N ARG A 73 -7.50 -2.94 1.77
CA ARG A 73 -6.44 -3.05 0.76
C ARG A 73 -5.04 -2.88 1.36
N MET A 74 -4.85 -1.89 2.24
CA MET A 74 -3.57 -1.67 2.95
C MET A 74 -3.10 -2.89 3.75
N ILE A 75 -4.03 -3.64 4.35
CA ILE A 75 -3.71 -4.81 5.18
C ILE A 75 -3.48 -6.07 4.34
N ASN A 76 -4.23 -6.24 3.25
CA ASN A 76 -4.35 -7.53 2.56
C ASN A 76 -3.67 -7.58 1.19
N THR A 77 -3.21 -6.46 0.64
CA THR A 77 -2.53 -6.45 -0.66
C THR A 77 -1.02 -6.65 -0.50
N LYS A 78 -0.39 -7.12 -1.58
CA LYS A 78 1.07 -7.13 -1.74
C LYS A 78 1.57 -5.89 -2.50
N ARG A 79 0.82 -4.79 -2.45
CA ARG A 79 1.07 -3.57 -3.25
C ARG A 79 1.40 -2.36 -2.37
N PRO A 80 2.41 -2.47 -1.47
CA PRO A 80 2.61 -1.48 -0.40
C PRO A 80 2.90 -0.07 -0.91
N LEU A 81 3.52 0.07 -2.09
CA LEU A 81 3.79 1.38 -2.69
C LEU A 81 2.54 2.05 -3.23
N GLU A 82 1.67 1.31 -3.93
CA GLU A 82 0.38 1.81 -4.42
C GLU A 82 -0.47 2.31 -3.23
N GLU A 83 -0.56 1.49 -2.18
CA GLU A 83 -1.36 1.82 -1.00
C GLU A 83 -0.77 3.00 -0.20
N LYS A 84 0.57 3.08 -0.12
CA LYS A 84 1.24 4.23 0.51
C LYS A 84 1.09 5.51 -0.30
N MET A 85 1.04 5.43 -1.63
CA MET A 85 0.76 6.59 -2.49
C MET A 85 -0.67 7.09 -2.30
N ALA A 86 -1.65 6.20 -2.14
CA ALA A 86 -3.02 6.58 -1.76
C ALA A 86 -3.05 7.29 -0.38
N LEU A 87 -2.19 6.86 0.55
CA LEU A 87 -1.94 7.53 1.84
C LEU A 87 -1.19 8.86 1.72
N PHE A 88 -0.59 9.17 0.57
CA PHE A 88 0.18 10.40 0.40
C PHE A 88 -0.69 11.66 0.39
N LEU A 89 -2.00 11.52 0.67
CA LEU A 89 -2.72 12.51 1.45
C LEU A 89 -2.14 12.61 2.88
N HIS A 90 -1.02 13.34 2.99
CA HIS A 90 -0.43 13.94 4.20
C HIS A 90 1.03 13.59 4.52
N HIS A 91 1.95 13.89 3.60
CA HIS A 91 2.99 14.90 3.93
C HIS A 91 2.67 16.27 3.26
N ILE A 92 1.35 16.53 3.27
CA ILE A 92 0.44 17.62 2.88
C ILE A 92 0.42 18.08 1.40
N PHE A 93 -0.68 17.74 0.70
CA PHE A 93 -1.52 18.66 -0.09
C PHE A 93 -3.01 18.25 0.05
N PRO A 94 -3.99 19.18 0.02
CA PRO A 94 -5.23 19.10 0.80
C PRO A 94 -6.49 18.83 -0.03
N VAL A 95 -7.36 17.94 0.47
CA VAL A 95 -8.83 18.08 0.50
C VAL A 95 -9.38 16.95 1.39
N ALA A 96 -9.33 17.14 2.71
CA ALA A 96 -10.14 16.31 3.60
C ALA A 96 -11.57 16.83 3.50
N TRP A 97 -12.55 15.93 3.36
CA TRP A 97 -13.98 16.28 3.30
C TRP A 97 -14.38 17.31 4.37
N GLY A 98 -14.00 17.08 5.63
CA GLY A 98 -14.27 18.00 6.74
C GLY A 98 -13.52 19.35 6.73
N LYS A 99 -12.66 19.61 5.73
CA LYS A 99 -12.04 20.93 5.50
C LYS A 99 -12.77 21.73 4.41
N SER A 100 -13.56 21.06 3.56
CA SER A 100 -14.36 21.70 2.50
C SER A 100 -15.82 21.90 2.92
N GLU A 101 -16.33 21.07 3.82
CA GLU A 101 -17.69 21.21 4.31
C GLU A 101 -17.81 22.24 5.43
N HIS A 102 -18.64 23.25 5.20
CA HIS A 102 -19.37 23.92 6.27
C HIS A 102 -20.76 23.27 6.30
N GLY A 103 -20.98 22.36 7.25
CA GLY A 103 -22.34 21.99 7.61
C GLY A 103 -23.12 23.21 8.12
N PRO A 104 -24.46 23.21 8.08
CA PRO A 104 -25.26 24.27 8.72
C PRO A 104 -24.93 24.42 10.21
#